data_AF-A0AAD9G6L6-F1
#
_entry.id   AF-A0AAD9G6L6-F1
#
_cell.length_a   1.000
_cell.length_b   1.000
_cell.length_c   1.000
_cell.angle_alpha   90.00
_cell.angle_beta   90.00
_cell.angle_gamma   90.00
#
_symmetry.space_group_name_H-M   'P 1'
#
loop_
_entity.id
_entity.type
_entity.pdbx_description
1 polymer ?
#
loop_
_entity_poly.entity_id
_entity_poly.type
_entity_poly.pdbx_seq_one_letter_code
_entity_poly.pdbx_strand_id
1 'polypeptide(L)'
;MNEGDAVDTSDHALGCKWYRSSSIEHTFAGYIEDEFIKYFGTGTRRGPLLNMRTFDSFEMQIVLPVHFIRMKAVRMVVSSFMDQFPDEPVQFVNFGCGFDTIAFWIIKQYKNVTCFELDLPEQLEKKTSFIKRAEPIMSLLSDYEEDFNNMDGVNSLISSYKLSREQPTLFLSECALVYLDVEKSNDVIQFASTMSNAPSCFVYWEQARTDDKFGKLLLQRFKDLGSELFVSTSYPTIESQMRRYKDLGWKAVSIMDMNTFYNSLISDDEKKRIKVCDYRLHAMFINFQKLECLDEVEEMVMVCSHFVIGVCATQPERCKILFDIVTERPTKRTVRSYTTEEVREMIRKGTVWQMEPASLNTGWLE
;
A
#
# COMPACT_ATOMS: atom_id res chain seq x y z
N MET A 1 4.68 -31.10 2.24
CA MET A 1 4.63 -29.78 1.59
C MET A 1 3.29 -29.75 0.89
N ASN A 2 2.33 -28.99 1.41
CA ASN A 2 1.01 -28.87 0.79
C ASN A 2 1.12 -27.95 -0.44
N GLU A 3 0.42 -28.31 -1.50
CA GLU A 3 0.29 -27.54 -2.73
C GLU A 3 -0.53 -26.25 -2.45
N GLY A 4 0.01 -25.08 -2.80
CA GLY A 4 -0.80 -23.89 -3.10
C GLY A 4 -0.69 -22.67 -2.18
N ASP A 5 -0.10 -22.77 -0.99
CA ASP A 5 -0.03 -21.61 -0.08
C ASP A 5 1.20 -20.76 -0.38
N ALA A 6 0.98 -19.49 -0.76
CA ALA A 6 2.04 -18.50 -0.90
C ALA A 6 2.77 -18.33 0.45
N VAL A 7 4.10 -18.19 0.41
CA VAL A 7 4.89 -17.87 1.61
C VAL A 7 4.32 -16.62 2.30
N ASP A 8 4.23 -16.64 3.64
CA ASP A 8 3.77 -15.49 4.44
C ASP A 8 4.60 -14.24 4.13
N THR A 9 4.01 -13.29 3.40
CA THR A 9 4.63 -12.01 3.04
C THR A 9 4.27 -10.88 4.00
N SER A 10 3.42 -11.14 5.00
CA SER A 10 2.90 -10.12 5.92
C SER A 10 4.00 -9.57 6.84
N ASP A 11 4.93 -10.40 7.29
CA ASP A 11 6.07 -9.98 8.11
C ASP A 11 7.03 -9.09 7.29
N HIS A 12 7.19 -9.35 5.99
CA HIS A 12 7.96 -8.50 5.08
C HIS A 12 7.28 -7.13 4.87
N ALA A 13 5.96 -7.14 4.60
CA ALA A 13 5.18 -5.92 4.46
C ALA A 13 5.14 -5.09 5.76
N LEU A 14 5.03 -5.76 6.92
CA LEU A 14 5.10 -5.15 8.25
C LEU A 14 6.47 -4.52 8.49
N GLY A 15 7.58 -5.21 8.15
CA GLY A 15 8.93 -4.66 8.24
C GLY A 15 9.07 -3.36 7.46
N CYS A 16 8.58 -3.33 6.22
CA CYS A 16 8.56 -2.13 5.39
C CYS A 16 7.68 -1.02 5.97
N LYS A 17 6.50 -1.34 6.53
CA LYS A 17 5.61 -0.37 7.22
C LYS A 17 6.25 0.20 8.49
N TRP A 18 6.83 -0.63 9.34
CA TRP A 18 7.39 -0.24 10.64
C TRP A 18 8.58 0.72 10.53
N TYR A 19 9.49 0.47 9.58
CA TYR A 19 10.66 1.31 9.36
C TYR A 19 10.30 2.77 9.00
N ARG A 20 9.12 2.97 8.39
CA ARG A 20 8.67 4.28 7.94
C ARG A 20 8.00 5.12 9.02
N SER A 21 7.40 4.47 10.02
CA SER A 21 6.55 5.12 11.01
C SER A 21 7.13 5.28 12.39
N SER A 22 8.20 4.55 12.71
CA SER A 22 8.81 4.62 14.04
C SER A 22 9.55 5.95 14.25
N SER A 23 8.91 6.92 14.90
CA SER A 23 9.59 8.05 15.53
C SER A 23 10.27 7.60 16.84
N ILE A 24 11.22 6.67 16.76
CA ILE A 24 12.13 6.49 17.89
C ILE A 24 13.14 7.62 17.76
N GLU A 25 13.04 8.56 18.71
CA GLU A 25 13.94 9.69 18.97
C GLU A 25 15.36 9.41 18.42
N HIS A 26 15.64 9.85 17.19
CA HIS A 26 16.95 9.79 16.51
C HIS A 26 17.27 8.63 15.56
N THR A 27 16.37 7.71 15.15
CA THR A 27 16.78 6.60 14.25
C THR A 27 15.93 6.19 13.05
N PHE A 28 14.75 6.76 12.75
CA PHE A 28 14.07 6.44 11.47
C PHE A 28 13.33 7.62 10.86
N ALA A 29 13.12 7.53 9.56
CA ALA A 29 13.00 8.64 8.63
C ALA A 29 11.65 9.36 8.55
N GLY A 30 10.68 9.01 9.40
CA GLY A 30 9.42 9.76 9.50
C GLY A 30 8.69 9.94 8.16
N TYR A 31 8.71 8.94 7.27
CA TYR A 31 8.03 9.04 5.97
C TYR A 31 6.54 9.20 6.16
N ILE A 32 5.93 8.49 7.11
CA ILE A 32 4.51 8.53 7.44
C ILE A 32 4.34 8.35 8.94
N GLU A 33 3.42 9.09 9.55
CA GLU A 33 3.05 8.86 10.94
C GLU A 33 2.10 7.66 11.05
N ASP A 34 2.50 6.67 11.86
CA ASP A 34 1.67 5.53 12.26
C ASP A 34 1.99 5.18 13.71
N GLU A 35 1.09 5.56 14.60
CA GLU A 35 1.24 5.34 16.04
C GLU A 35 0.99 3.89 16.46
N PHE A 36 0.36 3.09 15.59
CA PHE A 36 -0.10 1.74 15.89
C PHE A 36 0.90 0.68 15.46
N ILE A 37 1.66 0.91 14.38
CA ILE A 37 2.54 -0.13 13.79
C ILE A 37 3.58 -0.66 14.76
N LYS A 38 3.97 0.15 15.75
CA LYS A 38 4.93 -0.23 16.80
C LYS A 38 4.43 -1.38 17.71
N TYR A 39 3.13 -1.66 17.71
CA TYR A 39 2.52 -2.75 18.49
C TYR A 39 2.48 -4.08 17.74
N PHE A 40 2.72 -4.06 16.42
CA PHE A 40 2.74 -5.26 15.58
C PHE A 40 4.19 -5.65 15.33
N GLY A 41 4.62 -6.78 15.91
CA GLY A 41 5.98 -7.30 15.79
C GLY A 41 6.42 -8.16 16.97
N THR A 42 7.24 -9.18 16.72
CA THR A 42 7.79 -10.05 17.76
C THR A 42 8.88 -9.31 18.52
N GLY A 43 8.52 -8.75 19.68
CA GLY A 43 9.37 -7.87 20.48
C GLY A 43 10.84 -8.29 20.55
N THR A 44 11.70 -7.44 19.99
CA THR A 44 12.87 -6.99 20.73
C THR A 44 12.81 -5.47 20.77
N ARG A 45 13.37 -4.84 21.82
CA ARG A 45 13.60 -3.39 21.90
C ARG A 45 14.57 -2.86 20.81
N ARG A 46 14.71 -3.62 19.73
CA ARG A 46 15.47 -3.41 18.51
C ARG A 46 14.48 -3.78 17.42
N GLY A 47 14.05 -2.83 16.61
CA GLY A 47 13.09 -3.10 15.54
C GLY A 47 13.55 -4.17 14.55
N PRO A 48 12.83 -4.34 13.43
CA PRO A 48 13.23 -5.13 12.25
C PRO A 48 14.62 -4.77 11.65
N LEU A 49 15.38 -3.86 12.25
CA LEU A 49 16.79 -3.55 11.97
C LEU A 49 17.69 -4.77 11.77
N LEU A 50 17.40 -5.91 12.40
CA LEU A 50 18.18 -7.14 12.23
C LEU A 50 17.61 -8.08 11.15
N ASN A 51 16.30 -8.07 10.90
CA ASN A 51 15.70 -8.83 9.80
C ASN A 51 15.85 -8.13 8.44
N MET A 52 16.22 -6.83 8.43
CA MET A 52 16.63 -6.10 7.22
C MET A 52 18.15 -5.97 7.05
N ARG A 53 18.99 -6.60 7.90
CA ARG A 53 20.43 -6.72 7.59
C ARG A 53 20.71 -7.52 6.31
N THR A 54 19.69 -8.19 5.78
CA THR A 54 19.69 -8.89 4.48
C THR A 54 19.33 -7.99 3.31
N PHE A 55 18.73 -6.82 3.53
CA PHE A 55 18.57 -5.84 2.46
C PHE A 55 19.91 -5.13 2.29
N ASP A 56 20.46 -5.23 1.09
CA ASP A 56 21.60 -4.38 0.75
C ASP A 56 21.18 -2.91 0.93
N SER A 57 22.12 -2.08 1.38
CA SER A 57 21.92 -0.64 1.55
C SER A 57 21.32 0.04 0.32
N PHE A 58 21.57 -0.57 -0.85
CA PHE A 58 21.03 -0.20 -2.15
C PHE A 58 19.50 -0.46 -2.28
N GLU A 59 19.01 -1.65 -1.91
CA GLU A 59 17.60 -2.02 -2.07
C GLU A 59 16.67 -1.17 -1.19
N MET A 60 17.14 -0.70 -0.03
CA MET A 60 16.37 0.21 0.82
C MET A 60 16.06 1.56 0.15
N GLN A 61 16.91 2.04 -0.76
CA GLN A 61 16.75 3.36 -1.41
C GLN A 61 15.53 3.42 -2.33
N ILE A 62 15.13 2.28 -2.91
CA ILE A 62 13.96 2.21 -3.81
C ILE A 62 12.72 1.73 -3.04
N VAL A 63 12.89 0.72 -2.19
CA VAL A 63 11.77 0.09 -1.46
C VAL A 63 11.07 1.11 -0.54
N LEU A 64 11.82 1.95 0.18
CA LEU A 64 11.24 2.88 1.16
C LEU A 64 10.37 3.98 0.50
N PRO A 65 10.84 4.71 -0.52
CA PRO A 65 10.01 5.64 -1.28
C PRO A 65 8.80 5.00 -1.94
N VAL A 66 8.95 3.83 -2.58
CA VAL A 66 7.84 3.13 -3.24
C VAL A 66 6.76 2.77 -2.22
N HIS A 67 7.15 2.26 -1.05
CA HIS A 67 6.20 1.97 0.02
C HIS A 67 5.54 3.23 0.61
N PHE A 68 6.27 4.36 0.71
CA PHE A 68 5.66 5.65 1.06
C PHE A 68 4.56 6.02 0.06
N ILE A 69 4.86 5.94 -1.24
CA ILE A 69 3.91 6.25 -2.31
C ILE A 69 2.68 5.35 -2.19
N ARG A 70 2.87 4.03 -2.03
CA ARG A 70 1.81 3.04 -1.76
C ARG A 70 0.89 3.49 -0.63
N MET A 71 1.44 3.78 0.55
CA MET A 71 0.62 4.17 1.70
C MET A 71 -0.09 5.51 1.51
N LYS A 72 0.55 6.49 0.88
CA LYS A 72 -0.11 7.77 0.56
C LYS A 72 -1.24 7.58 -0.44
N ALA A 73 -1.05 6.76 -1.47
CA ALA A 73 -2.09 6.45 -2.45
C ALA A 73 -3.30 5.79 -1.80
N VAL A 74 -3.08 4.74 -1.01
CA VAL A 74 -4.16 4.05 -0.29
C VAL A 74 -4.86 4.99 0.69
N ARG A 75 -4.13 5.70 1.56
CA ARG A 75 -4.73 6.64 2.52
C ARG A 75 -5.50 7.78 1.84
N MET A 76 -5.00 8.31 0.71
CA MET A 76 -5.68 9.37 -0.04
C MET A 76 -7.03 8.89 -0.59
N VAL A 77 -7.07 7.71 -1.21
CA VAL A 77 -8.32 7.14 -1.74
C VAL A 77 -9.28 6.76 -0.61
N VAL A 78 -8.79 6.16 0.48
CA VAL A 78 -9.60 5.81 1.66
C VAL A 78 -10.22 7.06 2.28
N SER A 79 -9.43 8.09 2.61
CA SER A 79 -9.97 9.35 3.16
C SER A 79 -10.99 9.97 2.23
N SER A 80 -10.69 10.04 0.93
CA SER A 80 -11.62 10.63 -0.05
C SER A 80 -12.93 9.85 -0.16
N PHE A 81 -12.93 8.54 0.10
CA PHE A 81 -14.16 7.77 0.20
C PHE A 81 -14.93 8.10 1.48
N MET A 82 -14.27 8.07 2.64
CA MET A 82 -14.89 8.34 3.93
C MET A 82 -15.47 9.76 3.99
N ASP A 83 -14.75 10.76 3.46
CA ASP A 83 -15.12 12.17 3.48
C ASP A 83 -16.37 12.47 2.63
N GLN A 84 -16.77 11.57 1.72
CA GLN A 84 -18.03 11.70 0.95
C GLN A 84 -19.27 11.38 1.77
N PHE A 85 -19.12 10.68 2.89
CA PHE A 85 -20.21 10.16 3.71
C PHE A 85 -20.07 10.61 5.17
N PRO A 86 -19.96 11.93 5.46
CA PRO A 86 -19.65 12.41 6.81
C PRO A 86 -20.73 12.08 7.84
N ASP A 87 -22.00 11.99 7.40
CA ASP A 87 -23.17 11.78 8.27
C ASP A 87 -23.78 10.36 8.11
N GLU A 88 -23.23 9.52 7.24
CA GLU A 88 -23.72 8.16 7.01
C GLU A 88 -22.83 7.12 7.70
N PRO A 89 -23.37 6.00 8.19
CA PRO A 89 -22.55 4.85 8.57
C PRO A 89 -21.87 4.23 7.34
N VAL A 90 -20.55 4.07 7.40
CA VAL A 90 -19.72 3.55 6.32
C VAL A 90 -19.04 2.25 6.75
N GLN A 91 -18.79 1.37 5.79
CA GLN A 91 -18.07 0.12 6.01
C GLN A 91 -16.73 0.13 5.28
N PHE A 92 -15.70 -0.37 5.95
CA PHE A 92 -14.38 -0.59 5.38
C PHE A 92 -14.04 -2.07 5.49
N VAL A 93 -13.65 -2.71 4.39
CA VAL A 93 -13.31 -4.13 4.34
C VAL A 93 -11.91 -4.30 3.78
N ASN A 94 -10.97 -4.84 4.57
CA ASN A 94 -9.58 -5.04 4.19
C ASN A 94 -9.30 -6.54 3.94
N PHE A 95 -9.13 -6.92 2.67
CA PHE A 95 -8.80 -8.29 2.27
C PHE A 95 -7.29 -8.53 2.32
N GLY A 96 -6.87 -9.58 3.02
CA GLY A 96 -5.46 -9.89 3.29
C GLY A 96 -4.82 -8.80 4.15
N CYS A 97 -5.46 -8.50 5.28
CA CYS A 97 -5.08 -7.36 6.12
C CYS A 97 -3.68 -7.49 6.72
N GLY A 98 -3.11 -8.70 6.81
CA GLY A 98 -1.87 -9.01 7.50
C GLY A 98 -1.80 -8.30 8.86
N PHE A 99 -0.69 -7.62 9.12
CA PHE A 99 -0.52 -6.76 10.29
C PHE A 99 -0.73 -5.27 9.99
N ASP A 100 -1.52 -4.93 8.96
CA ASP A 100 -1.85 -3.55 8.64
C ASP A 100 -2.59 -2.85 9.78
N THR A 101 -2.36 -1.55 9.88
CA THR A 101 -2.87 -0.66 10.92
C THR A 101 -3.90 0.33 10.38
N ILE A 102 -4.23 0.25 9.09
CA ILE A 102 -5.14 1.19 8.44
C ILE A 102 -6.53 1.22 9.09
N ALA A 103 -7.05 0.10 9.59
CA ALA A 103 -8.33 0.06 10.30
C ALA A 103 -8.31 0.96 11.56
N PHE A 104 -7.24 0.90 12.36
CA PHE A 104 -7.06 1.75 13.54
C PHE A 104 -6.90 3.23 13.16
N TRP A 105 -6.16 3.49 12.07
CA TRP A 105 -6.02 4.83 11.53
C TRP A 105 -7.38 5.40 11.08
N ILE A 106 -8.24 4.60 10.45
CA ILE A 106 -9.59 5.00 10.03
C ILE A 106 -10.47 5.32 11.25
N ILE A 107 -10.66 4.36 12.17
CA ILE A 107 -11.61 4.52 13.29
C ILE A 107 -11.19 5.61 14.28
N LYS A 108 -9.91 5.96 14.35
CA LYS A 108 -9.44 7.11 15.13
C LYS A 108 -9.90 8.45 14.53
N GLN A 109 -10.04 8.53 13.22
CA GLN A 109 -10.39 9.75 12.49
C GLN A 109 -11.88 9.86 12.18
N TYR A 110 -12.55 8.72 11.97
CA TYR A 110 -13.92 8.64 11.50
C TYR A 110 -14.80 7.87 12.50
N LYS A 111 -15.86 8.51 13.00
CA LYS A 111 -16.69 7.96 14.08
C LYS A 111 -17.73 6.92 13.62
N ASN A 112 -18.23 7.06 12.39
CA ASN A 112 -19.32 6.24 11.85
C ASN A 112 -18.79 5.18 10.89
N VAL A 113 -17.67 4.53 11.20
CA VAL A 113 -17.05 3.52 10.33
C VAL A 113 -16.94 2.19 11.04
N THR A 114 -17.43 1.13 10.40
CA THR A 114 -17.21 -0.25 10.81
C THR A 114 -16.14 -0.88 9.93
N CYS A 115 -15.03 -1.29 10.53
CA CYS A 115 -13.92 -1.93 9.83
C CYS A 115 -13.99 -3.45 9.97
N PHE A 116 -13.87 -4.15 8.84
CA PHE A 116 -13.76 -5.60 8.73
C PHE A 116 -12.39 -5.94 8.19
N GLU A 117 -11.66 -6.80 8.87
CA GLU A 117 -10.35 -7.26 8.43
C GLU A 117 -10.41 -8.77 8.18
N LEU A 118 -9.96 -9.19 6.99
CA LEU A 118 -9.95 -10.58 6.57
C LEU A 118 -8.53 -11.02 6.25
N ASP A 119 -8.17 -12.21 6.72
CA ASP A 119 -6.93 -12.88 6.38
C ASP A 119 -7.07 -14.39 6.66
N LEU A 120 -6.01 -15.16 6.45
CA LEU A 120 -5.92 -16.54 6.90
C LEU A 120 -6.11 -16.60 8.43
N PRO A 121 -6.80 -17.63 8.96
CA PRO A 121 -7.09 -17.73 10.39
C PRO A 121 -5.86 -17.59 11.28
N GLU A 122 -4.74 -18.22 10.92
CA GLU A 122 -3.47 -18.13 11.65
C GLU A 122 -2.91 -16.70 11.72
N GLN A 123 -3.10 -15.91 10.67
CA GLN A 123 -2.66 -14.52 10.61
C GLN A 123 -3.54 -13.62 11.46
N LEU A 124 -4.86 -13.84 11.43
CA LEU A 124 -5.81 -13.13 12.29
C LEU A 124 -5.59 -13.45 13.78
N GLU A 125 -5.29 -14.71 14.12
CA GLU A 125 -4.94 -15.11 15.49
C GLU A 125 -3.67 -14.39 15.97
N LYS A 126 -2.61 -14.39 15.15
CA LYS A 126 -1.37 -13.68 15.44
C LYS A 126 -1.61 -12.17 15.60
N LYS A 127 -2.38 -11.55 14.69
CA LYS A 127 -2.73 -10.12 14.75
C LYS A 127 -3.52 -9.79 16.01
N THR A 128 -4.54 -10.57 16.33
CA THR A 128 -5.37 -10.38 17.52
C THR A 128 -4.54 -10.49 18.80
N SER A 129 -3.57 -11.41 18.84
CA SER A 129 -2.64 -11.50 19.97
C SER A 129 -1.84 -10.21 20.18
N PHE A 130 -1.48 -9.48 19.12
CA PHE A 130 -0.81 -8.18 19.23
C PHE A 130 -1.77 -7.10 19.71
N ILE A 131 -2.99 -7.05 19.16
CA ILE A 131 -4.04 -6.11 19.54
C ILE A 131 -4.33 -6.19 21.04
N LYS A 132 -4.58 -7.41 21.55
CA LYS A 132 -4.84 -7.67 22.98
C LYS A 132 -3.74 -7.21 23.93
N ARG A 133 -2.49 -7.14 23.45
CA ARG A 133 -1.33 -6.70 24.24
C ARG A 133 -1.08 -5.20 24.15
N ALA A 134 -1.79 -4.50 23.26
CA ALA A 134 -1.61 -3.09 22.97
C ALA A 134 -2.75 -2.26 23.56
N GLU A 135 -2.58 -1.83 24.82
CA GLU A 135 -3.59 -1.05 25.55
C GLU A 135 -4.15 0.15 24.75
N PRO A 136 -3.34 0.94 24.03
CA PRO A 136 -3.87 2.07 23.24
C PRO A 136 -4.74 1.64 22.05
N ILE A 137 -4.52 0.46 21.50
CA ILE A 137 -5.39 -0.10 20.45
C ILE A 137 -6.67 -0.64 21.07
N MET A 138 -6.58 -1.40 22.17
CA MET A 138 -7.77 -1.91 22.86
C MET A 138 -8.70 -0.79 23.33
N SER A 139 -8.13 0.31 23.83
CA SER A 139 -8.90 1.50 24.23
C SER A 139 -9.67 2.15 23.08
N LEU A 140 -9.21 1.97 21.83
CA LEU A 140 -9.87 2.49 20.62
C LEU A 140 -11.02 1.58 20.17
N LEU A 141 -11.03 0.31 20.56
CA LEU A 141 -11.98 -0.71 20.11
C LEU A 141 -13.07 -0.98 21.17
N SER A 142 -13.84 0.05 21.55
CA SER A 142 -14.87 -0.06 22.60
C SER A 142 -15.91 -1.16 22.37
N ASP A 143 -16.17 -1.53 21.11
CA ASP A 143 -17.14 -2.53 20.68
C ASP A 143 -16.47 -3.70 19.93
N TYR A 144 -15.27 -4.11 20.36
CA TYR A 144 -14.53 -5.20 19.72
C TYR A 144 -15.26 -6.55 19.82
N GLU A 145 -15.62 -7.14 18.67
CA GLU A 145 -16.09 -8.52 18.56
C GLU A 145 -14.97 -9.39 17.95
N GLU A 146 -14.54 -10.44 18.67
CA GLU A 146 -13.60 -11.44 18.20
C GLU A 146 -14.35 -12.64 17.63
N ASP A 147 -14.10 -12.97 16.37
CA ASP A 147 -14.61 -14.24 15.82
C ASP A 147 -13.63 -14.81 14.78
N PHE A 148 -12.95 -15.90 15.18
CA PHE A 148 -12.03 -16.70 14.36
C PHE A 148 -12.72 -17.86 13.64
N ASN A 149 -14.05 -17.89 13.59
CA ASN A 149 -14.77 -18.93 12.90
C ASN A 149 -14.25 -19.07 11.48
N ASN A 150 -14.06 -20.33 11.07
CA ASN A 150 -13.49 -20.65 9.77
C ASN A 150 -14.39 -20.02 8.70
N MET A 151 -13.86 -19.01 8.00
CA MET A 151 -14.60 -18.32 6.95
C MET A 151 -14.81 -19.30 5.80
N ASP A 152 -16.01 -19.85 5.66
CA ASP A 152 -16.42 -20.61 4.47
C ASP A 152 -16.67 -19.67 3.27
N GLY A 153 -15.66 -18.85 2.95
CA GLY A 153 -15.70 -17.82 1.91
C GLY A 153 -16.33 -16.49 2.32
N VAL A 154 -16.24 -15.49 1.44
CA VAL A 154 -16.68 -14.10 1.68
C VAL A 154 -18.17 -13.94 1.96
N ASN A 155 -19.00 -14.93 1.61
CA ASN A 155 -20.44 -14.90 1.84
C ASN A 155 -20.82 -14.92 3.32
N SER A 156 -19.96 -15.48 4.19
CA SER A 156 -20.19 -15.49 5.64
C SER A 156 -20.13 -14.08 6.25
N LEU A 157 -19.48 -13.10 5.60
CA LEU A 157 -19.42 -11.71 6.07
C LEU A 157 -20.81 -11.11 6.30
N ILE A 158 -21.76 -11.42 5.43
CA ILE A 158 -23.12 -10.87 5.50
C ILE A 158 -23.92 -11.55 6.62
N SER A 159 -23.86 -12.88 6.68
CA SER A 159 -24.69 -13.67 7.61
C SER A 159 -24.15 -13.67 9.03
N SER A 160 -22.82 -13.74 9.20
CA SER A 160 -22.18 -13.96 10.49
C SER A 160 -21.63 -12.67 11.09
N TYR A 161 -21.13 -11.76 10.25
CA TYR A 161 -20.41 -10.55 10.70
C TYR A 161 -21.20 -9.25 10.47
N LYS A 162 -22.49 -9.35 10.15
CA LYS A 162 -23.42 -8.21 10.02
C LYS A 162 -22.94 -7.16 9.00
N LEU A 163 -22.21 -7.56 7.96
CA LEU A 163 -21.89 -6.67 6.84
C LEU A 163 -23.20 -6.19 6.19
N SER A 164 -23.51 -4.90 6.31
CA SER A 164 -24.75 -4.32 5.80
C SER A 164 -24.76 -4.22 4.28
N ARG A 165 -25.91 -4.52 3.67
CA ARG A 165 -26.12 -4.26 2.23
C ARG A 165 -26.55 -2.83 1.95
N GLU A 166 -26.87 -2.05 2.98
CA GLU A 166 -27.50 -0.72 2.84
C GLU A 166 -26.54 0.43 3.20
N GLN A 167 -25.27 0.13 3.49
CA GLN A 167 -24.26 1.13 3.83
C GLN A 167 -23.20 1.27 2.73
N PRO A 168 -22.70 2.49 2.47
CA PRO A 168 -21.55 2.69 1.60
C PRO A 168 -20.38 1.81 2.07
N THR A 169 -19.76 1.07 1.16
CA THR A 169 -18.69 0.13 1.51
C THR A 169 -17.46 0.33 0.63
N LEU A 170 -16.31 0.51 1.29
CA LEU A 170 -15.00 0.49 0.65
C LEU A 170 -14.32 -0.85 0.89
N PHE A 171 -14.00 -1.54 -0.18
CA PHE A 171 -13.17 -2.74 -0.15
C PHE A 171 -11.73 -2.37 -0.51
N LEU A 172 -10.76 -2.90 0.23
CA LEU A 172 -9.33 -2.75 -0.03
C LEU A 172 -8.68 -4.11 -0.27
N SER A 173 -7.87 -4.21 -1.31
CA SER A 173 -6.88 -5.29 -1.47
C SER A 173 -5.50 -4.69 -1.75
N GLU A 174 -4.63 -4.70 -0.75
CA GLU A 174 -3.30 -4.06 -0.85
C GLU A 174 -2.20 -5.12 -0.96
N CYS A 175 -1.88 -5.57 -2.19
CA CYS A 175 -1.05 -6.75 -2.46
C CYS A 175 -1.54 -8.00 -1.71
N ALA A 176 -2.82 -8.34 -1.84
CA ALA A 176 -3.39 -9.50 -1.17
C ALA A 176 -3.99 -10.51 -2.16
N LEU A 177 -5.00 -10.10 -2.94
CA LEU A 177 -5.70 -11.00 -3.85
C LEU A 177 -4.85 -11.45 -5.05
N VAL A 178 -3.71 -10.80 -5.27
CA VAL A 178 -2.74 -11.11 -6.34
C VAL A 178 -2.07 -12.49 -6.17
N TYR A 179 -1.98 -12.97 -4.93
CA TYR A 179 -1.39 -14.27 -4.58
C TYR A 179 -2.38 -15.44 -4.67
N LEU A 180 -3.68 -15.15 -4.82
CA LEU A 180 -4.70 -16.20 -4.91
C LEU A 180 -4.79 -16.75 -6.34
N ASP A 181 -5.30 -17.98 -6.45
CA ASP A 181 -5.81 -18.50 -7.71
C ASP A 181 -6.76 -17.49 -8.36
N VAL A 182 -6.66 -17.35 -9.69
CA VAL A 182 -7.40 -16.34 -10.45
C VAL A 182 -8.91 -16.45 -10.24
N GLU A 183 -9.45 -17.66 -10.19
CA GLU A 183 -10.87 -17.91 -9.96
C GLU A 183 -11.32 -17.44 -8.57
N LYS A 184 -10.61 -17.83 -7.52
CA LYS A 184 -10.90 -17.39 -6.14
C LYS A 184 -10.78 -15.88 -5.99
N SER A 185 -9.76 -15.28 -6.61
CA SER A 185 -9.56 -13.83 -6.63
C SER A 185 -10.72 -13.12 -7.33
N ASN A 186 -11.22 -13.68 -8.43
CA ASN A 186 -12.38 -13.16 -9.15
C ASN A 186 -13.67 -13.29 -8.34
N ASP A 187 -13.88 -14.39 -7.61
CA ASP A 187 -15.05 -14.59 -6.75
C ASP A 187 -15.13 -13.52 -5.66
N VAL A 188 -14.00 -13.16 -5.04
CA VAL A 188 -13.94 -12.08 -4.04
C VAL A 188 -14.30 -10.72 -4.66
N ILE A 189 -13.77 -10.41 -5.84
CA ILE A 189 -14.05 -9.15 -6.54
C ILE A 189 -15.53 -9.08 -6.98
N GLN A 190 -16.08 -10.18 -7.47
CA GLN A 190 -17.48 -10.28 -7.88
C GLN A 190 -18.42 -10.16 -6.68
N PHE A 191 -18.09 -10.82 -5.56
CA PHE A 191 -18.80 -10.64 -4.29
C PHE A 191 -18.86 -9.16 -3.91
N ALA A 192 -17.71 -8.47 -3.88
CA ALA A 192 -17.65 -7.05 -3.51
C ALA A 192 -18.54 -6.16 -4.40
N SER A 193 -18.62 -6.45 -5.70
CA SER A 193 -19.48 -5.71 -6.63
C SER A 193 -20.99 -5.95 -6.43
N THR A 194 -21.37 -7.10 -5.86
CA THR A 194 -22.77 -7.54 -5.71
C THR A 194 -23.27 -7.51 -4.25
N MET A 195 -22.39 -7.14 -3.32
CA MET A 195 -22.66 -7.14 -1.88
C MET A 195 -23.65 -6.04 -1.49
N SER A 196 -23.37 -4.78 -1.86
CA SER A 196 -24.10 -3.60 -1.37
C SER A 196 -25.08 -3.03 -2.40
N ASN A 197 -26.27 -2.63 -1.93
CA ASN A 197 -27.25 -1.81 -2.64
C ASN A 197 -26.88 -0.32 -2.58
N ALA A 198 -26.05 0.07 -1.62
CA ALA A 198 -25.47 1.41 -1.49
C ALA A 198 -24.17 1.53 -2.32
N PRO A 199 -23.52 2.71 -2.37
CA PRO A 199 -22.28 2.87 -3.12
C PRO A 199 -21.21 1.90 -2.63
N SER A 200 -20.76 1.04 -3.53
CA SER A 200 -19.62 0.16 -3.28
C SER A 200 -18.45 0.60 -4.14
N CYS A 201 -17.29 0.73 -3.51
CA CYS A 201 -16.04 1.08 -4.17
C CYS A 201 -14.94 0.06 -3.78
N PHE A 202 -14.19 -0.41 -4.76
CA PHE A 202 -13.09 -1.38 -4.56
C PHE A 202 -11.78 -0.74 -4.97
N VAL A 203 -10.83 -0.77 -4.04
CA VAL A 203 -9.51 -0.18 -4.18
C VAL A 203 -8.50 -1.31 -4.12
N TYR A 204 -7.57 -1.32 -5.04
CA TYR A 204 -6.46 -2.24 -4.97
C TYR A 204 -5.15 -1.55 -5.27
N TRP A 205 -4.10 -2.06 -4.63
CA TRP A 205 -2.72 -1.69 -4.94
C TRP A 205 -1.95 -2.96 -5.26
N GLU A 206 -1.59 -3.15 -6.53
CA GLU A 206 -0.94 -4.39 -6.99
C GLU A 206 -0.03 -4.16 -8.21
N GLN A 207 0.67 -5.21 -8.63
CA GLN A 207 1.53 -5.19 -9.80
C GLN A 207 0.70 -5.14 -11.10
N ALA A 208 1.21 -4.41 -12.10
CA ALA A 208 0.69 -4.38 -13.46
C ALA A 208 1.83 -4.24 -14.49
N ARG A 209 1.49 -4.27 -15.79
CA ARG A 209 2.45 -4.21 -16.92
C ARG A 209 3.47 -5.34 -16.88
N THR A 210 3.03 -6.54 -16.53
CA THR A 210 3.89 -7.70 -16.32
C THR A 210 4.26 -8.43 -17.61
N ASP A 211 3.85 -7.90 -18.76
CA ASP A 211 4.12 -8.40 -20.11
C ASP A 211 5.44 -7.89 -20.71
N ASP A 212 6.02 -6.82 -20.16
CA ASP A 212 7.31 -6.30 -20.59
C ASP A 212 8.51 -7.07 -19.97
N LYS A 213 9.74 -6.63 -20.28
CA LYS A 213 10.96 -7.29 -19.77
C LYS A 213 11.11 -7.15 -18.25
N PHE A 214 10.83 -5.98 -17.70
CA PHE A 214 10.94 -5.71 -16.27
C PHE A 214 9.83 -6.46 -15.52
N GLY A 215 8.59 -6.36 -16.00
CA GLY A 215 7.44 -7.07 -15.48
C GLY A 215 7.62 -8.59 -15.42
N LYS A 216 8.16 -9.20 -16.49
CA LYS A 216 8.50 -10.65 -16.48
C LYS A 216 9.59 -10.99 -15.47
N LEU A 217 10.61 -10.15 -15.33
CA LEU A 217 11.64 -10.33 -14.31
C LEU A 217 11.04 -10.23 -12.90
N LEU A 218 10.15 -9.26 -12.67
CA LEU A 218 9.45 -9.07 -11.40
C LEU A 218 8.65 -10.34 -11.04
N LEU A 219 7.86 -10.88 -11.97
CA LEU A 219 7.12 -12.12 -11.75
C LEU A 219 8.04 -13.30 -11.41
N GLN A 220 9.16 -13.44 -12.13
CA GLN A 220 10.13 -14.49 -11.85
C GLN A 220 10.73 -14.36 -10.45
N ARG A 221 11.03 -13.14 -9.98
CA ARG A 221 11.53 -12.92 -8.60
C ARG A 221 10.55 -13.36 -7.54
N PHE A 222 9.27 -13.00 -7.69
CA PHE A 222 8.22 -13.44 -6.77
C PHE A 222 8.07 -14.96 -6.76
N LYS A 223 8.17 -15.59 -7.93
CA LYS A 223 8.15 -17.05 -8.06
C LYS A 223 9.35 -17.72 -7.37
N ASP A 224 10.56 -17.19 -7.57
CA ASP A 224 11.79 -17.71 -6.94
C ASP A 224 11.74 -17.62 -5.41
N LEU A 225 10.99 -16.65 -4.87
CA LEU A 225 10.75 -16.46 -3.43
C LEU A 225 9.59 -17.32 -2.89
N GLY A 226 8.90 -18.10 -3.72
CA GLY A 226 7.74 -18.90 -3.30
C GLY A 226 6.45 -18.11 -3.11
N SER A 227 6.36 -16.91 -3.68
CA SER A 227 5.18 -16.03 -3.60
C SER A 227 4.69 -15.67 -5.00
N GLU A 228 4.36 -16.69 -5.81
CA GLU A 228 3.95 -16.51 -7.20
C GLU A 228 2.72 -15.61 -7.34
N LEU A 229 2.75 -14.69 -8.31
CA LEU A 229 1.68 -13.71 -8.56
C LEU A 229 0.76 -14.22 -9.68
N PHE A 230 -0.15 -15.13 -9.35
CA PHE A 230 -1.01 -15.78 -10.34
C PHE A 230 -1.88 -14.79 -11.12
N VAL A 231 -2.49 -13.83 -10.42
CA VAL A 231 -3.33 -12.79 -11.04
C VAL A 231 -2.53 -11.94 -12.03
N SER A 232 -1.34 -11.49 -11.64
CA SER A 232 -0.46 -10.67 -12.48
C SER A 232 0.03 -11.41 -13.72
N THR A 233 0.00 -12.75 -13.71
CA THR A 233 0.32 -13.57 -14.90
C THR A 233 -0.87 -13.63 -15.86
N SER A 234 -2.09 -13.68 -15.35
CA SER A 234 -3.32 -13.77 -16.16
C SER A 234 -3.84 -12.41 -16.65
N TYR A 235 -3.60 -11.33 -15.91
CA TYR A 235 -4.01 -9.97 -16.27
C TYR A 235 -2.80 -9.03 -16.31
N PRO A 236 -1.92 -9.19 -17.32
CA PRO A 236 -0.63 -8.53 -17.30
C PRO A 236 -0.68 -7.04 -17.65
N THR A 237 -1.68 -6.59 -18.43
CA THR A 237 -1.79 -5.19 -18.87
C THR A 237 -2.85 -4.41 -18.09
N ILE A 238 -2.75 -3.07 -18.11
CA ILE A 238 -3.76 -2.18 -17.53
C ILE A 238 -5.15 -2.47 -18.13
N GLU A 239 -5.23 -2.65 -19.45
CA GLU A 239 -6.48 -2.93 -20.15
C GLU A 239 -7.08 -4.26 -19.72
N SER A 240 -6.24 -5.28 -19.49
CA SER A 240 -6.69 -6.59 -19.02
C SER A 240 -7.25 -6.52 -17.59
N GLN A 241 -6.64 -5.72 -16.71
CA GLN A 241 -7.18 -5.47 -15.37
C GLN A 241 -8.48 -4.64 -15.43
N MET A 242 -8.53 -3.57 -16.23
CA MET A 242 -9.76 -2.79 -16.40
C MET A 242 -10.91 -3.67 -16.90
N ARG A 243 -10.65 -4.56 -17.85
CA ARG A 243 -11.64 -5.51 -18.36
C ARG A 243 -12.07 -6.50 -17.30
N ARG A 244 -11.13 -7.08 -16.54
CA ARG A 244 -11.40 -7.99 -15.42
C ARG A 244 -12.42 -7.40 -14.46
N TYR A 245 -12.19 -6.19 -13.95
CA TYR A 245 -13.12 -5.56 -13.00
C TYR A 245 -14.46 -5.23 -13.65
N LYS A 246 -14.50 -4.76 -14.91
CA LYS A 246 -15.78 -4.52 -15.62
C LYS A 246 -16.60 -5.80 -15.79
N ASP A 247 -15.97 -6.89 -16.22
CA ASP A 247 -16.61 -8.18 -16.45
C ASP A 247 -17.13 -8.79 -15.13
N LEU A 248 -16.50 -8.46 -14.00
CA LEU A 248 -16.91 -8.88 -12.66
C LEU A 248 -17.96 -7.96 -12.02
N GLY A 249 -18.58 -7.05 -12.77
CA GLY A 249 -19.76 -6.28 -12.32
C GLY A 249 -19.49 -4.82 -11.92
N TRP A 250 -18.25 -4.34 -12.03
CA TRP A 250 -17.92 -2.95 -11.71
C TRP A 250 -18.28 -2.00 -12.87
N LYS A 251 -19.15 -1.02 -12.62
CA LYS A 251 -19.65 -0.10 -13.66
C LYS A 251 -18.58 0.86 -14.18
N ALA A 252 -17.69 1.31 -13.30
CA ALA A 252 -16.57 2.15 -13.64
C ALA A 252 -15.29 1.63 -12.98
N VAL A 253 -14.18 1.75 -13.70
CA VAL A 253 -12.85 1.34 -13.30
C VAL A 253 -11.87 2.39 -13.78
N SER A 254 -10.97 2.84 -12.91
CA SER A 254 -9.83 3.68 -13.26
C SER A 254 -8.58 3.18 -12.56
N ILE A 255 -7.45 3.26 -13.25
CA ILE A 255 -6.18 2.72 -12.79
C ILE A 255 -5.10 3.78 -13.03
N MET A 256 -4.25 4.01 -12.03
CA MET A 256 -3.11 4.93 -12.12
C MET A 256 -1.85 4.23 -11.62
N ASP A 257 -0.77 4.32 -12.38
CA ASP A 257 0.54 3.84 -11.94
C ASP A 257 1.16 4.76 -10.87
N MET A 258 2.03 4.21 -10.04
CA MET A 258 2.63 4.95 -8.93
C MET A 258 3.59 6.05 -9.38
N ASN A 259 4.10 5.99 -10.61
CA ASN A 259 4.94 7.05 -11.16
C ASN A 259 4.07 8.28 -11.47
N THR A 260 2.94 8.10 -12.15
CA THR A 260 1.92 9.13 -12.37
C THR A 260 1.39 9.69 -11.05
N PHE A 261 1.10 8.83 -10.07
CA PHE A 261 0.66 9.24 -8.74
C PHE A 261 1.70 10.13 -8.04
N TYR A 262 2.97 9.70 -8.01
CA TYR A 262 4.05 10.48 -7.39
C TYR A 262 4.18 11.85 -8.04
N ASN A 263 4.20 11.91 -9.37
CA ASN A 263 4.41 13.15 -10.09
C ASN A 263 3.22 14.11 -9.96
N SER A 264 1.98 13.59 -9.97
CA SER A 264 0.75 14.41 -10.06
C SER A 264 0.11 14.73 -8.72
N LEU A 265 0.20 13.85 -7.72
CA LEU A 265 -0.61 13.91 -6.49
C LEU A 265 0.22 14.10 -5.22
N ILE A 266 1.52 13.80 -5.24
CA ILE A 266 2.40 14.18 -4.13
C ILE A 266 2.83 15.64 -4.30
N SER A 267 2.57 16.45 -3.27
CA SER A 267 2.97 17.86 -3.25
C SER A 267 4.49 18.01 -3.30
N ASP A 268 4.95 19.13 -3.82
CA ASP A 268 6.38 19.45 -3.88
C ASP A 268 7.02 19.48 -2.48
N ASP A 269 6.28 19.92 -1.46
CA ASP A 269 6.76 19.90 -0.07
C ASP A 269 6.93 18.48 0.47
N GLU A 270 6.01 17.56 0.16
CA GLU A 270 6.17 16.14 0.53
C GLU A 270 7.32 15.50 -0.25
N LYS A 271 7.47 15.77 -1.55
CA LYS A 271 8.61 15.29 -2.36
C LYS A 271 9.94 15.73 -1.76
N LYS A 272 10.07 17.00 -1.35
CA LYS A 272 11.26 17.52 -0.68
C LYS A 272 11.51 16.80 0.64
N ARG A 273 10.47 16.66 1.47
CA ARG A 273 10.59 16.01 2.78
C ARG A 273 11.07 14.57 2.65
N ILE A 274 10.47 13.78 1.77
CA ILE A 274 10.86 12.39 1.48
C ILE A 274 12.33 12.31 1.06
N LYS A 275 12.73 13.17 0.12
CA LYS A 275 14.10 13.20 -0.38
C LYS A 275 15.12 13.51 0.73
N VAL A 276 14.81 14.47 1.60
CA VAL A 276 15.62 14.77 2.80
C VAL A 276 15.69 13.55 3.72
N CYS A 277 14.59 12.84 3.91
CA CYS A 277 14.52 11.62 4.71
C CYS A 277 15.38 10.49 4.13
N ASP A 278 15.33 10.25 2.81
CA ASP A 278 16.17 9.27 2.11
C ASP A 278 17.66 9.54 2.37
N TYR A 279 18.11 10.79 2.17
CA TYR A 279 19.51 11.14 2.37
C TYR A 279 19.96 11.06 3.83
N ARG A 280 19.09 11.41 4.78
CA ARG A 280 19.42 11.32 6.21
C ARG A 280 19.60 9.87 6.64
N LEU A 281 18.77 8.95 6.14
CA LEU A 281 18.98 7.52 6.34
C LEU A 281 20.30 7.09 5.74
N HIS A 282 20.53 7.44 4.48
CA HIS A 282 21.74 7.10 3.77
C HIS A 282 22.99 7.50 4.57
N ALA A 283 23.07 8.77 5.00
CA ALA A 283 24.17 9.26 5.83
C ALA A 283 24.36 8.50 7.16
N MET A 284 23.30 7.90 7.72
CA MET A 284 23.36 7.12 8.96
C MET A 284 23.89 5.69 8.76
N PHE A 285 23.71 5.09 7.58
CA PHE A 285 24.17 3.73 7.29
C PHE A 285 25.59 3.66 6.69
N ILE A 286 26.14 4.79 6.20
CA ILE A 286 27.45 4.84 5.52
C ILE A 286 28.62 5.01 6.49
N ASN A 287 28.83 4.03 7.35
CA ASN A 287 30.20 3.67 7.72
C ASN A 287 30.76 2.56 6.81
N PHE A 288 29.98 2.06 5.85
CA PHE A 288 30.40 1.00 4.94
C PHE A 288 29.92 1.29 3.50
N GLN A 289 30.90 1.53 2.62
CA GLN A 289 30.86 1.44 1.14
C GLN A 289 30.24 2.59 0.33
N LYS A 290 30.70 2.66 -0.94
CA LYS A 290 30.63 3.79 -1.87
C LYS A 290 29.17 4.22 -2.11
N LEU A 291 28.90 5.52 -1.94
CA LEU A 291 27.62 6.11 -2.35
C LEU A 291 27.59 6.27 -3.88
N GLU A 292 26.66 5.60 -4.53
CA GLU A 292 26.12 5.96 -5.84
C GLU A 292 24.74 6.56 -5.55
N CYS A 293 24.65 7.88 -5.33
CA CYS A 293 23.37 8.51 -5.03
C CYS A 293 22.65 8.83 -6.35
N LEU A 294 21.43 8.29 -6.51
CA LEU A 294 20.43 8.75 -7.50
C LEU A 294 20.74 8.55 -8.99
N ASP A 295 21.58 7.57 -9.34
CA ASP A 295 21.49 6.92 -10.66
C ASP A 295 20.30 5.90 -10.72
N GLU A 296 19.45 5.90 -9.69
CA GLU A 296 18.36 4.95 -9.45
C GLU A 296 16.96 5.55 -9.71
N VAL A 297 16.88 6.81 -10.16
CA VAL A 297 15.57 7.42 -10.49
C VAL A 297 14.90 6.56 -11.55
N GLU A 298 15.66 6.10 -12.54
CA GLU A 298 15.30 5.13 -13.57
C GLU A 298 14.70 3.85 -12.98
N GLU A 299 15.35 3.27 -11.97
CA GLU A 299 14.87 2.05 -11.30
C GLU A 299 13.58 2.30 -10.53
N MET A 300 13.49 3.42 -9.84
CA MET A 300 12.27 3.83 -9.16
C MET A 300 11.14 4.14 -10.16
N VAL A 301 11.43 4.74 -11.33
CA VAL A 301 10.45 4.91 -12.42
C VAL A 301 9.95 3.55 -12.87
N MET A 302 10.86 2.61 -13.12
CA MET A 302 10.51 1.26 -13.54
C MET A 302 9.62 0.58 -12.51
N VAL A 303 10.02 0.55 -11.23
CA VAL A 303 9.20 -0.03 -10.16
C VAL A 303 7.85 0.66 -10.07
N CYS A 304 7.81 1.99 -9.93
CA CYS A 304 6.57 2.74 -9.80
C CYS A 304 5.64 2.62 -11.02
N SER A 305 6.17 2.39 -12.22
CA SER A 305 5.36 2.17 -13.43
C SER A 305 4.72 0.77 -13.47
N HIS A 306 5.22 -0.17 -12.68
CA HIS A 306 4.75 -1.56 -12.59
C HIS A 306 3.89 -1.84 -11.36
N PHE A 307 3.61 -0.82 -10.54
CA PHE A 307 2.62 -0.90 -9.47
C PHE A 307 1.54 0.14 -9.71
N VAL A 308 0.30 -0.25 -9.50
CA VAL A 308 -0.87 0.58 -9.78
C VAL A 308 -1.79 0.67 -8.57
N ILE A 309 -2.53 1.78 -8.50
CA ILE A 309 -3.72 1.89 -7.68
C ILE A 309 -4.92 1.87 -8.61
N GLY A 310 -5.80 0.90 -8.41
CA GLY A 310 -7.07 0.81 -9.12
C GLY A 310 -8.23 1.20 -8.22
N VAL A 311 -9.20 1.91 -8.78
CA VAL A 311 -10.47 2.26 -8.14
C VAL A 311 -11.61 1.80 -9.04
N CYS A 312 -12.52 1.04 -8.44
CA CYS A 312 -13.73 0.55 -9.10
C CYS A 312 -14.97 1.03 -8.33
N ALA A 313 -16.08 1.29 -9.01
CA ALA A 313 -17.33 1.68 -8.36
C ALA A 313 -18.57 1.06 -9.03
N THR A 314 -19.55 0.68 -8.19
CA THR A 314 -20.89 0.25 -8.65
C THR A 314 -21.82 1.43 -8.94
N GLN A 315 -21.55 2.59 -8.34
CA GLN A 315 -22.28 3.85 -8.48
C GLN A 315 -21.27 5.00 -8.70
N PRO A 316 -20.63 5.10 -9.89
CA PRO A 316 -19.55 6.06 -10.14
C PRO A 316 -19.94 7.51 -9.91
N GLU A 317 -21.21 7.87 -10.14
CA GLU A 317 -21.77 9.19 -9.86
C GLU A 317 -21.70 9.56 -8.36
N ARG A 318 -21.71 8.56 -7.46
CA ARG A 318 -21.59 8.73 -6.01
C ARG A 318 -20.17 8.51 -5.46
N CYS A 319 -19.23 8.06 -6.29
CA CYS A 319 -17.80 7.92 -5.96
C CYS A 319 -16.92 8.81 -6.86
N LYS A 320 -17.47 9.87 -7.47
CA LYS A 320 -16.79 10.65 -8.52
C LYS A 320 -15.43 11.18 -8.07
N ILE A 321 -15.30 11.60 -6.81
CA ILE A 321 -14.04 12.14 -6.27
C ILE A 321 -12.88 11.14 -6.40
N LEU A 322 -13.15 9.83 -6.25
CA LEU A 322 -12.13 8.81 -6.35
C LEU A 322 -11.61 8.68 -7.79
N PHE A 323 -12.51 8.78 -8.77
CA PHE A 323 -12.15 8.80 -10.18
C PHE A 323 -11.39 10.08 -10.53
N ASP A 324 -11.80 11.24 -10.01
CA ASP A 324 -11.09 12.51 -10.23
C ASP A 324 -9.65 12.47 -9.68
N ILE A 325 -9.40 11.71 -8.60
CA ILE A 325 -8.06 11.45 -8.05
C ILE A 325 -7.29 10.49 -8.96
N VAL A 326 -7.87 9.34 -9.25
CA VAL A 326 -7.25 8.28 -10.06
C VAL A 326 -7.54 8.53 -11.55
N THR A 327 -7.34 9.75 -12.03
CA THR A 327 -7.37 10.11 -13.45
C THR A 327 -5.99 10.62 -13.84
N GLU A 328 -5.46 10.14 -14.96
CA GLU A 328 -4.20 10.65 -15.50
C GLU A 328 -4.28 12.17 -15.72
N ARG A 329 -3.32 12.89 -15.17
CA ARG A 329 -3.17 14.34 -15.38
C ARG A 329 -1.82 14.60 -16.04
N PRO A 330 -1.74 15.52 -17.01
CA PRO A 330 -0.46 15.93 -17.55
C PRO A 330 0.41 16.51 -16.43
N THR A 331 1.59 15.92 -16.24
CA THR A 331 2.53 16.30 -15.19
C THR A 331 3.38 17.48 -15.62
N LYS A 332 3.71 18.36 -14.66
CA LYS A 332 4.75 19.39 -14.89
C LYS A 332 6.12 18.71 -14.84
N ARG A 333 6.96 18.97 -15.85
CA ARG A 333 8.35 18.49 -15.91
C ARG A 333 9.17 19.04 -14.74
N THR A 334 10.11 18.24 -14.24
CA THR A 334 11.12 18.65 -13.26
C THR A 334 12.01 19.75 -13.77
N VAL A 335 12.57 20.48 -12.80
CA VAL A 335 13.39 21.67 -13.03
C VAL A 335 14.89 21.39 -12.81
N ARG A 336 15.28 20.36 -12.01
CA ARG A 336 16.71 20.09 -11.69
C ARG A 336 17.01 18.69 -11.10
N SER A 337 18.19 18.14 -11.43
CA SER A 337 18.84 17.00 -10.74
C SER A 337 20.05 17.46 -9.91
N TYR A 338 20.45 16.67 -8.92
CA TYR A 338 21.61 16.96 -8.03
C TYR A 338 22.57 15.79 -8.04
N THR A 339 23.87 16.09 -8.10
CA THR A 339 24.95 15.09 -8.01
C THR A 339 25.19 14.64 -6.57
N THR A 340 25.76 13.45 -6.40
CA THR A 340 26.19 12.90 -5.10
C THR A 340 27.03 13.89 -4.28
N GLU A 341 27.97 14.60 -4.92
CA GLU A 341 28.85 15.52 -4.20
C GLU A 341 28.14 16.81 -3.76
N GLU A 342 27.24 17.36 -4.59
CA GLU A 342 26.39 18.50 -4.21
C GLU A 342 25.56 18.17 -2.96
N VAL A 343 24.96 16.98 -2.91
CA VAL A 343 24.16 16.56 -1.76
C VAL A 343 25.02 16.37 -0.51
N ARG A 344 26.19 15.71 -0.64
CA ARG A 344 27.12 15.57 0.50
C ARG A 344 27.53 16.93 1.05
N GLU A 345 27.78 17.89 0.18
CA GLU A 345 28.09 19.26 0.60
C GLU A 345 26.90 19.91 1.32
N MET A 346 25.67 19.74 0.83
CA MET A 346 24.47 20.21 1.51
C MET A 346 24.28 19.55 2.88
N ILE A 347 24.58 18.26 3.03
CA ILE A 347 24.53 17.57 4.33
C ILE A 347 25.58 18.16 5.27
N ARG A 348 26.83 18.30 4.82
CA ARG A 348 27.92 18.88 5.63
C ARG A 348 27.61 20.30 6.09
N LYS A 349 26.99 21.10 5.23
CA LYS A 349 26.59 22.49 5.53
C LYS A 349 25.30 22.57 6.34
N GLY A 350 24.59 21.46 6.53
CA GLY A 350 23.23 21.47 7.06
C GLY A 350 22.35 22.38 6.21
N THR A 351 22.22 22.13 4.91
CA THR A 351 21.33 22.87 4.00
C THR A 351 20.50 21.93 3.12
N VAL A 352 20.47 20.64 3.46
CA VAL A 352 19.73 19.60 2.70
C VAL A 352 18.23 19.90 2.58
N TRP A 353 17.65 20.69 3.49
CA TRP A 353 16.26 21.13 3.40
C TRP A 353 15.98 22.12 2.24
N GLN A 354 17.03 22.67 1.61
CA GLN A 354 16.91 23.58 0.46
C GLN A 354 16.77 22.85 -0.88
N MET A 355 16.80 21.51 -0.89
CA MET A 355 16.72 20.72 -2.11
C MET A 355 15.38 20.89 -2.83
N GLU A 356 15.44 20.90 -4.16
CA GLU A 356 14.25 20.95 -5.01
C GLU A 356 13.61 19.56 -5.17
N PRO A 357 12.29 19.51 -5.40
CA PRO A 357 11.56 18.27 -5.66
C PRO A 357 12.11 17.53 -6.89
N ALA A 358 12.21 16.20 -6.81
CA ALA A 358 12.46 15.37 -7.98
C ALA A 358 11.14 14.96 -8.65
N SER A 359 11.19 14.63 -9.93
CA SER A 359 10.15 13.86 -10.63
C SER A 359 10.74 12.52 -10.98
N LEU A 360 9.89 11.51 -11.04
CA LEU A 360 10.24 10.18 -11.50
C LEU A 360 10.06 10.06 -13.03
N ASN A 361 10.40 11.09 -13.81
CA ASN A 361 10.33 11.03 -15.27
C ASN A 361 11.74 11.03 -15.85
N THR A 362 12.07 10.01 -16.64
CA THR A 362 13.27 9.94 -17.45
C THR A 362 12.82 10.06 -18.90
N GLY A 363 13.11 11.19 -19.55
CA GLY A 363 12.58 11.55 -20.87
C GLY A 363 12.98 10.66 -22.06
N TRP A 364 13.54 9.47 -21.80
CA TRP A 364 13.90 8.43 -22.77
C TRP A 364 13.06 7.14 -22.60
N LEU A 365 12.22 7.04 -21.56
CA LEU A 365 11.24 5.96 -21.37
C LEU A 365 9.88 6.24 -22.05
N GLU A 366 9.66 7.45 -22.57
CA GLU A 366 8.46 7.87 -23.33
C GLU A 366 8.57 7.58 -24.83
#